data_AF-A0A838B7T5-F1
#
_entry.id   AF-A0A838B7T5-F1
#
_cell.length_a   1.000
_cell.length_b   1.000
_cell.length_c   1.000
_cell.angle_alpha   90.00
_cell.angle_beta   90.00
_cell.angle_gamma   90.00
#
_symmetry.space_group_name_H-M   'P 1'
#
loop_
_entity.id
_entity.type
_entity.pdbx_description
1 polymer ?
#
loop_
_entity_poly.entity_id
_entity_poly.type
_entity_poly.pdbx_seq_one_letter_code
_entity_poly.pdbx_strand_id
1 'polypeptide(L)'
;MTLSVTAPSGVTHQMADAWRRQTSLRRLYTVLGIGLLLAAMFSSMWFADEANAGHFFDRLPHILDFLSWLVPKDWNDVWRALFDIASPHDTGTQEFNFPLGRVYIWGGFYIPEYFELMLTTVNVALVSTFIGFIFAVPFSFIAARNLTPHPALRLVVKRFMELLRAFPEIVIAGLFAAIVSTGPIAAIIAIGLHSIGALGKLFYEINENIDMRAEEGLKAVGANWFERVRFADLPQVLPNFMSYTLLRVEINVRASTIIGAVGGGGIGEELKLSISRGFGAKTLALVLLLFTTIFIIDQFSAWLRRKLVGEQAFLMGGA
;
A
#
# COMPACT_ATOMS: atom_id res chain seq x y z
N MET A 1 -19.23 -10.26 -62.10
CA MET A 1 -18.75 -9.04 -62.79
C MET A 1 -18.21 -8.11 -61.71
N THR A 2 -16.90 -8.20 -61.45
CA THR A 2 -16.19 -7.46 -60.40
C THR A 2 -15.93 -6.03 -60.87
N LEU A 3 -16.65 -5.07 -60.30
CA LEU A 3 -16.48 -3.65 -60.61
C LEU A 3 -15.25 -3.12 -59.86
N SER A 4 -14.10 -3.11 -60.54
CA SER A 4 -12.92 -2.37 -60.12
C SER A 4 -13.17 -0.88 -60.33
N VAL A 5 -13.55 -0.17 -59.26
CA VAL A 5 -13.61 1.30 -59.27
C VAL A 5 -12.18 1.82 -59.21
N THR A 6 -11.57 2.06 -60.36
CA THR A 6 -10.27 2.75 -60.47
C THR A 6 -10.49 4.23 -60.19
N ALA A 7 -10.07 4.70 -59.01
CA ALA A 7 -9.99 6.13 -58.73
C ALA A 7 -9.06 6.83 -59.75
N PRO A 8 -9.35 8.07 -60.17
CA PRO A 8 -8.52 8.78 -61.14
C PRO A 8 -7.07 8.90 -60.61
N SER A 9 -6.08 8.60 -61.45
CA SER A 9 -4.65 8.57 -61.08
C SER A 9 -4.15 9.86 -60.40
N GLY A 10 -4.74 11.01 -60.72
CA GLY A 10 -4.41 12.28 -60.06
C GLY A 10 -4.81 12.36 -58.59
N VAL A 11 -5.90 11.69 -58.19
CA VAL A 11 -6.41 11.70 -56.81
C VAL A 11 -5.55 10.80 -55.92
N THR A 12 -5.09 9.65 -56.43
CA THR A 12 -4.20 8.74 -55.71
C THR A 12 -2.81 9.33 -55.48
N HIS A 13 -2.27 10.10 -56.44
CA HIS A 13 -1.02 10.84 -56.25
C HIS A 13 -1.14 11.98 -55.22
N GLN A 14 -2.22 12.77 -55.28
CA GLN A 14 -2.47 13.83 -54.29
C GLN A 14 -2.67 13.27 -52.87
N MET A 15 -3.40 12.15 -52.74
CA MET A 15 -3.56 11.46 -51.45
C MET A 15 -2.23 10.88 -50.94
N ALA A 16 -1.41 10.30 -51.81
CA ALA A 16 -0.10 9.77 -51.44
C ALA A 16 0.86 10.87 -50.97
N ASP A 17 0.89 12.02 -51.64
CA ASP A 17 1.74 13.15 -51.26
C ASP A 17 1.26 13.83 -49.97
N ALA A 18 -0.06 13.98 -49.78
CA ALA A 18 -0.64 14.46 -48.54
C ALA A 18 -0.35 13.52 -47.36
N TRP A 19 -0.45 12.19 -47.58
CA TRP A 19 -0.13 11.18 -46.58
C TRP A 19 1.37 11.17 -46.22
N ARG A 20 2.27 11.31 -47.22
CA ARG A 20 3.72 11.42 -46.98
C ARG A 20 4.07 12.65 -46.16
N ARG A 21 3.45 13.82 -46.43
CA ARG A 21 3.64 15.06 -45.65
C ARG A 21 3.12 14.93 -44.22
N GLN A 22 1.96 14.32 -43.99
CA GLN A 22 1.46 14.06 -42.64
C GLN A 22 2.35 13.07 -41.87
N THR A 23 2.87 12.05 -42.55
CA THR A 23 3.72 11.04 -41.91
C THR A 23 5.09 11.61 -41.55
N SER A 24 5.68 12.47 -42.40
CA SER A 24 6.95 13.15 -42.11
C SER A 24 6.82 14.14 -40.95
N LEU A 25 5.73 14.91 -40.89
CA LEU A 25 5.47 15.84 -39.77
C LEU A 25 5.27 15.09 -38.46
N ARG A 26 4.48 14.00 -38.45
CA ARG A 26 4.32 13.16 -37.26
C ARG A 26 5.65 12.60 -36.78
N ARG A 27 6.48 12.05 -37.68
CA ARG A 27 7.82 11.58 -37.32
C ARG A 27 8.70 12.70 -36.74
N LEU A 28 8.64 13.90 -37.33
CA LEU A 28 9.39 15.06 -36.81
C LEU A 28 8.93 15.43 -35.39
N TYR A 29 7.62 15.55 -35.15
CA TYR A 29 7.09 15.85 -33.81
C TYR A 29 7.38 14.73 -32.81
N THR A 30 7.34 13.46 -33.22
CA THR A 30 7.73 12.34 -32.37
C THR A 30 9.22 12.39 -32.03
N VAL A 31 10.10 12.66 -33.00
CA VAL A 31 11.55 12.77 -32.76
C VAL A 31 11.87 13.97 -31.88
N LEU A 32 11.23 15.13 -32.12
CA LEU A 32 11.38 16.31 -31.28
C LEU A 32 10.85 16.07 -29.86
N GLY A 33 9.70 15.41 -29.72
CA GLY A 33 9.13 15.05 -28.42
C GLY A 33 10.02 14.10 -27.64
N ILE A 34 10.56 13.07 -28.30
CA ILE A 34 11.55 12.15 -27.70
C ILE A 34 12.82 12.90 -27.32
N GLY A 35 13.33 13.77 -28.20
CA GLY A 35 14.53 14.58 -27.94
C GLY A 35 14.35 15.52 -26.74
N LEU A 36 13.19 16.18 -26.64
CA LEU A 36 12.86 17.03 -25.49
C LEU A 36 12.77 16.22 -24.19
N LEU A 37 12.12 15.04 -24.24
CA LEU A 37 11.99 14.16 -23.09
C LEU A 37 13.36 13.64 -22.63
N LEU A 38 14.22 13.23 -23.56
CA LEU A 38 15.59 12.83 -23.26
C LEU A 38 16.38 13.98 -22.66
N ALA A 39 16.31 15.19 -23.25
CA ALA A 39 16.99 16.36 -22.71
C ALA A 39 16.51 16.70 -21.29
N ALA A 40 15.21 16.62 -21.02
CA ALA A 40 14.64 16.81 -19.69
C ALA A 40 15.12 15.73 -18.71
N MET A 41 15.18 14.47 -19.13
CA MET A 41 15.66 13.35 -18.32
C MET A 41 17.15 13.51 -17.98
N PHE A 42 17.99 13.81 -18.98
CA PHE A 42 19.42 14.05 -18.77
C PHE A 42 19.65 15.27 -17.87
N SER A 43 18.92 16.36 -18.06
CA SER A 43 18.99 17.53 -17.19
C SER A 43 18.59 17.21 -15.75
N SER A 44 17.51 16.46 -15.55
CA SER A 44 17.08 16.02 -14.22
C SER A 44 18.08 15.08 -13.56
N MET A 45 18.69 14.17 -14.31
CA MET A 45 19.74 13.27 -13.80
C MET A 45 21.00 14.04 -13.45
N TRP A 46 21.43 14.99 -14.29
CA TRP A 46 22.56 15.86 -14.01
C TRP A 46 22.34 16.67 -12.73
N PHE A 47 21.16 17.30 -12.61
CA PHE A 47 20.81 18.06 -11.41
C PHE A 47 20.80 17.18 -10.15
N ALA A 48 20.31 15.94 -10.25
CA ALA A 48 20.32 14.99 -9.15
C ALA A 48 21.74 14.54 -8.77
N ASP A 49 22.62 14.32 -9.75
CA ASP A 49 24.03 13.98 -9.50
C ASP A 49 24.78 15.14 -8.82
N GLU A 50 24.58 16.37 -9.31
CA GLU A 50 25.15 17.58 -8.70
C GLU A 50 24.67 17.77 -7.24
N ALA A 51 23.37 17.55 -6.99
CA ALA A 51 22.81 17.58 -5.64
C ALA A 51 23.38 16.48 -4.72
N ASN A 52 23.91 15.40 -5.31
CA ASN A 52 24.59 14.29 -4.63
C ASN A 52 26.12 14.42 -4.66
N ALA A 53 26.64 15.65 -4.86
CA ALA A 53 28.06 15.99 -4.96
C ALA A 53 28.84 15.27 -6.07
N GLY A 54 28.16 14.85 -7.15
CA GLY A 54 28.77 14.22 -8.33
C GLY A 54 29.15 12.74 -8.15
N HIS A 55 28.77 12.11 -7.03
CA HIS A 55 29.17 10.74 -6.72
C HIS A 55 28.23 9.66 -7.24
N PHE A 56 27.15 9.99 -7.98
CA PHE A 56 26.17 8.97 -8.37
C PHE A 56 26.79 7.90 -9.26
N PHE A 57 27.48 8.30 -10.33
CA PHE A 57 28.09 7.37 -11.28
C PHE A 57 29.24 6.58 -10.66
N ASP A 58 30.01 7.21 -9.77
CA ASP A 58 31.10 6.57 -9.02
C ASP A 58 30.60 5.47 -8.06
N ARG A 59 29.34 5.58 -7.60
CA ARG A 59 28.71 4.63 -6.68
C ARG A 59 27.99 3.49 -7.40
N LEU A 60 27.78 3.54 -8.71
CA LEU A 60 27.13 2.47 -9.47
C LEU A 60 27.80 1.09 -9.28
N PRO A 61 29.14 0.96 -9.31
CA PRO A 61 29.80 -0.31 -9.02
C PRO A 61 29.55 -0.84 -7.61
N HIS A 62 29.25 0.06 -6.66
CA HIS A 62 29.04 -0.22 -5.23
C HIS A 62 27.57 -0.46 -4.86
N ILE A 63 26.66 -0.52 -5.85
CA ILE A 63 25.22 -0.73 -5.60
C ILE A 63 24.94 -2.01 -4.80
N LEU A 64 25.81 -3.02 -4.88
CA LEU A 64 25.64 -4.28 -4.18
C LEU A 64 26.46 -4.39 -2.89
N ASP A 65 27.25 -3.37 -2.51
CA ASP A 65 28.11 -3.42 -1.32
C ASP A 65 27.29 -3.56 -0.03
N PHE A 66 26.05 -3.06 0.00
CA PHE A 66 25.16 -3.22 1.15
C PHE A 66 24.87 -4.70 1.48
N LEU A 67 24.96 -5.61 0.50
CA LEU A 67 24.79 -7.04 0.75
C LEU A 67 25.91 -7.57 1.65
N SER A 68 27.13 -7.05 1.50
CA SER A 68 28.26 -7.42 2.36
C SER A 68 28.05 -6.96 3.81
N TRP A 69 27.34 -5.84 4.03
CA TRP A 69 26.98 -5.35 5.37
C TRP A 69 25.88 -6.19 6.03
N LEU A 70 25.09 -6.92 5.23
CA LEU A 70 24.05 -7.84 5.70
C LEU A 70 24.58 -9.22 6.06
N VAL A 71 25.78 -9.60 5.62
CA VAL A 71 26.38 -10.91 5.93
C VAL A 71 26.86 -10.91 7.39
N PRO A 72 26.25 -11.71 8.28
CA PRO A 72 26.71 -11.80 9.66
C PRO A 72 28.04 -12.54 9.75
N LYS A 73 28.82 -12.26 10.80
CA LYS A 73 30.07 -12.99 11.09
C LYS A 73 29.80 -14.47 11.40
N ASP A 74 28.74 -14.75 12.14
CA ASP A 74 28.20 -16.09 12.38
C ASP A 74 26.70 -16.12 12.07
N TRP A 75 26.29 -17.05 11.22
CA TRP A 75 24.88 -17.24 10.85
C TRP A 75 24.02 -17.73 12.02
N ASN A 76 24.61 -18.38 13.03
CA ASN A 76 23.89 -18.76 14.23
C ASN A 76 23.46 -17.54 15.04
N ASP A 77 24.19 -16.43 14.96
CA ASP A 77 23.82 -15.20 15.66
C ASP A 77 22.51 -14.60 15.13
N VAL A 78 22.10 -14.93 13.90
CA VAL A 78 20.78 -14.56 13.35
C VAL A 78 19.67 -15.26 14.12
N TRP A 79 19.78 -16.57 14.32
CA TRP A 79 18.81 -17.35 15.09
C TRP A 79 18.85 -16.99 16.57
N ARG A 80 20.04 -16.71 17.11
CA ARG A 80 20.19 -16.25 18.49
C ARG A 80 19.54 -14.89 18.71
N ALA A 81 19.71 -13.95 17.77
CA ALA A 81 19.05 -12.66 17.81
C ALA A 81 17.52 -12.81 17.71
N LEU A 82 17.02 -13.70 16.85
CA LEU A 82 15.58 -13.92 16.68
C LEU A 82 14.89 -14.45 17.95
N PHE A 83 15.60 -15.25 18.75
CA PHE A 83 15.08 -15.91 19.95
C PHE A 83 15.69 -15.39 21.26
N ASP A 84 16.35 -14.22 21.25
CA ASP A 84 17.04 -13.63 22.40
C ASP A 84 18.01 -14.57 23.13
N ILE A 85 18.66 -15.47 22.41
CA ILE A 85 19.64 -16.43 22.95
C ILE A 85 20.99 -15.71 23.06
N ALA A 86 21.74 -15.91 24.14
CA ALA A 86 23.06 -15.30 24.29
C ALA A 86 24.02 -15.72 23.17
N SER A 87 24.80 -14.77 22.65
CA SER A 87 25.87 -15.05 21.68
C SER A 87 27.18 -15.36 22.41
N PRO A 88 27.98 -16.34 21.94
CA PRO A 88 29.36 -16.50 22.38
C PRO A 88 30.24 -15.27 22.09
N HIS A 89 29.83 -14.43 21.13
CA HIS A 89 30.52 -13.20 20.73
C HIS A 89 30.09 -11.98 21.55
N ASP A 90 29.24 -12.15 22.57
CA ASP A 90 28.81 -11.06 23.42
C ASP A 90 29.95 -10.57 24.32
N THR A 91 30.49 -9.40 23.96
CA THR A 91 31.51 -8.68 24.74
C THR A 91 30.91 -7.49 25.51
N GLY A 92 29.58 -7.47 25.74
CA GLY A 92 28.86 -6.36 26.35
C GLY A 92 28.52 -5.22 25.39
N THR A 93 28.54 -5.49 24.08
CA THR A 93 28.22 -4.50 23.03
C THR A 93 26.74 -4.57 22.64
N GLN A 94 26.22 -3.48 22.06
CA GLN A 94 24.86 -3.44 21.54
C GLN A 94 24.62 -4.33 20.31
N GLU A 95 25.69 -4.86 19.70
CA GLU A 95 25.60 -5.75 18.53
C GLU A 95 25.08 -7.14 18.94
N PHE A 96 25.46 -7.64 20.13
CA PHE A 96 25.21 -9.02 20.58
C PHE A 96 24.40 -9.15 21.87
N ASN A 97 23.86 -8.05 22.39
CA ASN A 97 23.08 -8.00 23.63
C ASN A 97 21.65 -8.59 23.53
N PHE A 98 21.46 -9.66 22.75
CA PHE A 98 20.15 -10.28 22.47
C PHE A 98 19.33 -10.61 23.73
N PRO A 99 19.91 -11.14 24.83
CA PRO A 99 19.13 -11.49 26.02
C PRO A 99 18.51 -10.29 26.77
N LEU A 100 18.97 -9.06 26.52
CA LEU A 100 18.45 -7.88 27.20
C LEU A 100 17.05 -7.47 26.71
N GLY A 101 16.66 -7.91 25.51
CA GLY A 101 15.36 -7.61 24.91
C GLY A 101 14.20 -8.49 25.39
N ARG A 102 14.49 -9.53 26.19
CA ARG A 102 13.48 -10.53 26.60
C ARG A 102 12.32 -9.90 27.35
N VAL A 103 11.11 -10.09 26.81
CA VAL A 103 9.88 -9.61 27.44
C VAL A 103 9.26 -10.75 28.25
N TYR A 104 9.37 -10.67 29.58
CA TYR A 104 8.81 -11.68 30.49
C TYR A 104 7.30 -11.45 30.69
N ILE A 105 6.48 -12.45 30.36
CA ILE A 105 5.02 -12.37 30.57
C ILE A 105 4.66 -12.87 31.96
N TRP A 106 5.11 -14.07 32.31
CA TRP A 106 4.78 -14.70 33.59
C TRP A 106 5.85 -15.66 34.04
N GLY A 107 6.35 -15.46 35.27
CA GLY A 107 7.44 -16.26 35.82
C GLY A 107 8.67 -16.22 34.91
N GLY A 108 9.12 -17.40 34.48
CA GLY A 108 10.27 -17.57 33.57
C GLY A 108 9.90 -17.62 32.08
N PHE A 109 8.62 -17.50 31.70
CA PHE A 109 8.19 -17.50 30.30
C PHE A 109 8.36 -16.11 29.69
N TYR A 110 9.20 -16.02 28.66
CA TYR A 110 9.45 -14.79 27.90
C TYR A 110 9.06 -14.96 26.44
N ILE A 111 8.71 -13.85 25.79
CA ILE A 111 8.62 -13.73 24.34
C ILE A 111 9.87 -12.99 23.85
N PRO A 112 10.50 -13.42 22.75
CA PRO A 112 11.64 -12.68 22.23
C PRO A 112 11.23 -11.29 21.73
N GLU A 113 12.09 -10.30 21.96
CA GLU A 113 11.86 -8.87 21.65
C GLU A 113 11.28 -8.65 20.25
N TYR A 114 11.90 -9.28 19.24
CA TYR A 114 11.53 -9.05 17.84
C TYR A 114 10.13 -9.57 17.51
N PHE A 115 9.65 -10.62 18.19
CA PHE A 115 8.28 -11.09 18.02
C PHE A 115 7.27 -10.15 18.68
N GLU A 116 7.60 -9.57 19.84
CA GLU A 116 6.76 -8.57 20.50
C GLU A 116 6.63 -7.29 19.65
N LEU A 117 7.74 -6.83 19.07
CA LEU A 117 7.75 -5.71 18.14
C LEU A 117 7.00 -6.00 16.83
N MET A 118 7.12 -7.22 16.30
CA MET A 118 6.35 -7.65 15.13
C MET A 118 4.85 -7.70 15.45
N LEU A 119 4.46 -8.20 16.63
CA LEU A 119 3.08 -8.19 17.09
C LEU A 119 2.54 -6.76 17.19
N THR A 120 3.35 -5.83 17.70
CA THR A 120 2.99 -4.39 17.72
C THR A 120 2.75 -3.87 16.30
N THR A 121 3.63 -4.16 15.34
CA THR A 121 3.47 -3.76 13.93
C THR A 121 2.19 -4.32 13.30
N VAL A 122 1.88 -5.60 13.54
CA VAL A 122 0.65 -6.25 13.06
C VAL A 122 -0.58 -5.64 13.75
N ASN A 123 -0.51 -5.39 15.05
CA ASN A 123 -1.61 -4.80 15.81
C ASN A 123 -1.97 -3.41 15.28
N VAL A 124 -0.97 -2.55 15.06
CA VAL A 124 -1.16 -1.23 14.44
C VAL A 124 -1.91 -1.38 13.12
N ALA A 125 -1.48 -2.30 12.25
CA ALA A 125 -2.13 -2.51 10.97
C ALA A 125 -3.59 -2.99 11.11
N LEU A 126 -3.86 -3.94 12.01
CA LEU A 126 -5.21 -4.48 12.23
C LEU A 126 -6.15 -3.41 12.79
N VAL A 127 -5.72 -2.68 13.83
CA VAL A 127 -6.53 -1.63 14.48
C VAL A 127 -6.82 -0.50 13.50
N SER A 128 -5.80 -0.01 12.78
CA SER A 128 -6.00 1.01 11.75
C SER A 128 -6.93 0.57 10.64
N THR A 129 -6.82 -0.68 10.19
CA THR A 129 -7.72 -1.22 9.16
C THR A 129 -9.14 -1.33 9.66
N PHE A 130 -9.33 -1.75 10.91
CA PHE A 130 -10.64 -1.85 11.54
C PHE A 130 -11.31 -0.47 11.68
N ILE A 131 -10.57 0.54 12.15
CA ILE A 131 -11.02 1.94 12.15
C ILE A 131 -11.40 2.37 10.73
N GLY A 132 -10.50 2.12 9.77
CA GLY A 132 -10.73 2.39 8.35
C GLY A 132 -12.05 1.80 7.85
N PHE A 133 -12.28 0.52 8.11
CA PHE A 133 -13.49 -0.21 7.72
C PHE A 133 -14.75 0.39 8.35
N ILE A 134 -14.77 0.59 9.67
CA ILE A 134 -15.94 1.10 10.40
C ILE A 134 -16.44 2.42 9.82
N PHE A 135 -15.54 3.35 9.50
CA PHE A 135 -15.91 4.65 8.95
C PHE A 135 -16.11 4.61 7.42
N ALA A 136 -15.34 3.79 6.70
CA ALA A 136 -15.46 3.67 5.25
C ALA A 136 -16.81 3.10 4.82
N VAL A 137 -17.36 2.11 5.53
CA VAL A 137 -18.66 1.49 5.20
C VAL A 137 -19.79 2.53 5.12
N PRO A 138 -20.14 3.29 6.19
CA PRO A 138 -21.21 4.28 6.11
C PRO A 138 -20.91 5.41 5.11
N PHE A 139 -19.66 5.90 5.06
CA PHE A 139 -19.29 6.95 4.09
C PHE A 139 -19.41 6.49 2.64
N SER A 140 -19.15 5.22 2.36
CA SER A 140 -19.26 4.67 1.02
C SER A 140 -20.70 4.67 0.48
N PHE A 141 -21.69 4.35 1.32
CA PHE A 141 -23.11 4.37 0.92
C PHE A 141 -23.59 5.80 0.69
N ILE A 142 -23.13 6.75 1.51
CA ILE A 142 -23.47 8.17 1.35
C ILE A 142 -22.82 8.77 0.09
N ALA A 143 -21.61 8.33 -0.26
CA ALA A 143 -20.84 8.83 -1.39
C ALA A 143 -21.27 8.27 -2.77
N ALA A 144 -21.92 7.11 -2.79
CA ALA A 144 -22.36 6.44 -4.01
C ALA A 144 -23.51 7.19 -4.70
N ARG A 145 -23.39 7.44 -6.01
CA ARG A 145 -24.36 8.26 -6.78
C ARG A 145 -25.79 7.72 -6.80
N ASN A 146 -25.94 6.40 -6.78
CA ASN A 146 -27.21 5.67 -6.83
C ASN A 146 -27.88 5.52 -5.46
N LEU A 147 -27.11 5.62 -4.38
CA LEU A 147 -27.61 5.39 -3.01
C LEU A 147 -27.70 6.65 -2.16
N THR A 148 -27.03 7.74 -2.55
CA THR A 148 -26.91 8.92 -1.70
C THR A 148 -28.29 9.51 -1.31
N PRO A 149 -28.50 9.86 -0.03
CA PRO A 149 -29.74 10.50 0.38
C PRO A 149 -29.83 11.97 -0.08
N HIS A 150 -28.69 12.66 -0.27
CA HIS A 150 -28.66 14.05 -0.69
C HIS A 150 -27.39 14.41 -1.49
N PRO A 151 -27.49 15.07 -2.67
CA PRO A 151 -26.34 15.37 -3.53
C PRO A 151 -25.22 16.19 -2.85
N ALA A 152 -25.58 17.14 -2.00
CA ALA A 152 -24.59 17.94 -1.27
C ALA A 152 -23.82 17.11 -0.24
N LEU A 153 -24.49 16.18 0.45
CA LEU A 153 -23.85 15.30 1.43
C LEU A 153 -22.85 14.37 0.75
N ARG A 154 -23.22 13.82 -0.43
CA ARG A 154 -22.30 13.08 -1.29
C ARG A 154 -21.03 13.88 -1.60
N LEU A 155 -21.17 15.14 -2.00
CA LEU A 155 -20.02 15.98 -2.32
C LEU A 155 -19.11 16.14 -1.09
N VAL A 156 -19.67 16.50 0.07
CA VAL A 156 -18.90 16.70 1.31
C VAL A 156 -18.16 15.43 1.71
N VAL A 157 -18.84 14.28 1.75
CA VAL A 157 -18.23 13.01 2.14
C VAL A 157 -17.14 12.58 1.15
N LYS A 158 -17.36 12.77 -0.16
CA LYS A 158 -16.33 12.48 -1.17
C LYS A 158 -15.08 13.34 -1.00
N ARG A 159 -15.25 14.66 -0.80
CA ARG A 159 -14.12 15.57 -0.57
C ARG A 159 -13.39 15.26 0.73
N PHE A 160 -14.12 14.90 1.77
CA PHE A 160 -13.52 14.47 3.03
C PHE A 160 -12.66 13.21 2.86
N MET A 161 -13.17 12.17 2.21
CA MET A 161 -12.40 10.95 1.93
C MET A 161 -11.20 11.20 0.99
N GLU A 162 -11.30 12.14 0.05
CA GLU A 162 -10.18 12.58 -0.79
C GLU A 162 -9.11 13.29 0.03
N LEU A 163 -9.49 14.16 0.97
CA LEU A 163 -8.57 14.85 1.86
C LEU A 163 -7.81 13.88 2.77
N LEU A 164 -8.50 12.90 3.37
CA LEU A 164 -7.88 11.91 4.26
C LEU A 164 -6.76 11.10 3.58
N ARG A 165 -6.84 10.91 2.25
CA ARG A 165 -5.83 10.17 1.49
C ARG A 165 -4.84 11.05 0.73
N ALA A 166 -4.94 12.37 0.85
CA ALA A 166 -4.12 13.31 0.11
C ALA A 166 -2.67 13.37 0.64
N PHE A 167 -2.50 13.23 1.95
CA PHE A 167 -1.19 13.31 2.59
C PHE A 167 -0.56 11.92 2.79
N PRO A 168 0.76 11.80 2.66
CA PRO A 168 1.49 10.59 3.05
C PRO A 168 1.33 10.29 4.55
N GLU A 169 1.15 9.02 4.90
CA GLU A 169 0.92 8.58 6.28
C GLU A 169 2.07 8.96 7.22
N ILE A 170 3.31 8.95 6.73
CA ILE A 170 4.51 9.34 7.47
C ILE A 170 4.45 10.79 7.98
N VAL A 171 3.87 11.70 7.19
CA VAL A 171 3.71 13.12 7.54
C VAL A 171 2.66 13.25 8.65
N ILE A 172 1.54 12.54 8.50
CA ILE A 172 0.47 12.52 9.50
C ILE A 172 0.98 11.91 10.82
N ALA A 173 1.72 10.81 10.75
CA ALA A 173 2.31 10.15 11.91
C ALA A 173 3.27 11.09 12.66
N GLY A 174 4.13 11.82 11.96
CA GLY A 174 5.02 12.82 12.57
C GLY A 174 4.25 13.94 13.29
N LEU A 175 3.16 14.43 12.70
CA LEU A 175 2.31 15.45 13.34
C LEU A 175 1.63 14.92 14.60
N PHE A 176 1.07 13.71 14.55
CA PHE A 176 0.42 13.10 15.72
C PHE A 176 1.41 12.67 16.79
N ALA A 177 2.64 12.29 16.42
CA ALA A 177 3.70 11.99 17.39
C ALA A 177 4.05 13.21 18.24
N ALA A 178 3.96 14.42 17.69
CA ALA A 178 4.16 15.66 18.45
C ALA A 178 3.02 15.94 19.45
N ILE A 179 1.83 15.39 19.23
CA ILE A 179 0.63 15.61 20.06
C ILE A 179 0.46 14.50 21.12
N VAL A 180 0.66 13.24 20.72
CA VAL A 180 0.32 12.04 21.51
C VAL A 180 1.56 11.30 22.01
N SER A 181 2.77 11.79 21.71
CA SER A 181 4.07 11.11 21.84
C SER A 181 4.38 10.15 20.69
N THR A 182 5.68 9.90 20.47
CA THR A 182 6.16 8.84 19.59
C THR A 182 5.67 7.48 20.05
N GLY A 183 5.34 6.60 19.09
CA GLY A 183 4.90 5.23 19.35
C GLY A 183 3.70 4.78 18.50
N PRO A 184 3.14 3.60 18.82
CA PRO A 184 2.13 2.92 18.01
C PRO A 184 0.83 3.71 17.82
N ILE A 185 0.43 4.53 18.79
CA ILE A 185 -0.84 5.28 18.72
C ILE A 185 -0.82 6.31 17.58
N ALA A 186 0.29 7.04 17.40
CA ALA A 186 0.44 8.00 16.31
C ALA A 186 0.38 7.29 14.94
N ALA A 187 1.00 6.12 14.83
CA ALA A 187 0.92 5.27 13.63
C ALA A 187 -0.51 4.78 13.39
N ILE A 188 -1.24 4.35 14.43
CA ILE A 188 -2.62 3.87 14.32
C ILE A 188 -3.52 4.95 13.73
N ILE A 189 -3.41 6.18 14.25
CA ILE A 189 -4.19 7.33 13.77
C ILE A 189 -3.84 7.65 12.33
N ALA A 190 -2.55 7.74 12.00
CA ALA A 190 -2.10 8.09 10.65
C ALA A 190 -2.58 7.09 9.59
N ILE A 191 -2.31 5.80 9.79
CA ILE A 191 -2.72 4.72 8.88
C ILE A 191 -4.25 4.58 8.87
N GLY A 192 -4.89 4.78 10.04
CA GLY A 192 -6.34 4.72 10.19
C GLY A 192 -7.04 5.76 9.34
N LEU A 193 -6.66 7.04 9.47
CA LEU A 193 -7.21 8.15 8.67
C LEU A 193 -7.05 7.90 7.18
N HIS A 194 -5.84 7.51 6.74
CA HIS A 194 -5.60 7.19 5.33
C HIS A 194 -6.46 6.00 4.87
N SER A 195 -6.63 4.97 5.71
CA SER A 195 -7.46 3.80 5.44
C SER A 195 -8.95 4.11 5.31
N ILE A 196 -9.50 5.07 6.07
CA ILE A 196 -10.89 5.55 5.90
C ILE A 196 -11.08 6.07 4.47
N GLY A 197 -10.18 6.96 4.03
CA GLY A 197 -10.26 7.58 2.71
C GLY A 197 -10.05 6.60 1.55
N ALA A 198 -9.15 5.63 1.72
CA ALA A 198 -8.82 4.63 0.71
C ALA A 198 -9.89 3.54 0.58
N LEU A 199 -10.32 2.93 1.69
CA LEU A 199 -11.41 1.95 1.67
C LEU A 199 -12.72 2.59 1.24
N GLY A 200 -13.02 3.80 1.73
CA GLY A 200 -14.25 4.51 1.35
C GLY A 200 -14.36 4.78 -0.14
N LYS A 201 -13.22 5.05 -0.82
CA LYS A 201 -13.14 5.16 -2.29
C LYS A 201 -13.53 3.86 -2.98
N LEU A 202 -12.87 2.77 -2.63
CA LEU A 202 -13.11 1.45 -3.23
C LEU A 202 -14.55 0.98 -2.95
N PHE A 203 -15.01 1.15 -1.72
CA PHE A 203 -16.35 0.73 -1.30
C PHE A 203 -17.43 1.52 -2.02
N TYR A 204 -17.28 2.84 -2.20
CA TYR A 204 -18.32 3.59 -2.91
C TYR A 204 -18.37 3.20 -4.39
N GLU A 205 -17.24 2.88 -5.03
CA GLU A 205 -17.23 2.42 -6.42
C GLU A 205 -17.96 1.08 -6.57
N ILE A 206 -17.81 0.17 -5.60
CA ILE A 206 -18.60 -1.06 -5.56
C ILE A 206 -20.09 -0.76 -5.38
N ASN A 207 -20.44 0.14 -4.45
CA ASN A 207 -21.83 0.55 -4.23
C ASN A 207 -22.47 1.17 -5.48
N GLU A 208 -21.71 1.88 -6.32
CA GLU A 208 -22.20 2.45 -7.59
C GLU A 208 -22.53 1.40 -8.67
N ASN A 209 -22.19 0.12 -8.45
CA ASN A 209 -22.37 -0.99 -9.37
C ASN A 209 -23.36 -2.08 -8.89
N ILE A 210 -24.10 -1.85 -7.80
CA ILE A 210 -25.07 -2.83 -7.29
C ILE A 210 -26.31 -2.96 -8.19
N ASP A 211 -27.02 -4.10 -8.10
CA ASP A 211 -28.33 -4.26 -8.73
C ASP A 211 -29.41 -3.52 -7.91
N MET A 212 -30.03 -2.51 -8.54
CA MET A 212 -31.01 -1.66 -7.90
C MET A 212 -32.38 -2.32 -7.70
N ARG A 213 -32.66 -3.51 -8.28
CA ARG A 213 -33.97 -4.16 -8.18
C ARG A 213 -34.41 -4.42 -6.74
N ALA A 214 -33.49 -4.88 -5.90
CA ALA A 214 -33.77 -5.13 -4.48
C ALA A 214 -34.00 -3.83 -3.70
N GLU A 215 -33.23 -2.79 -4.00
CA GLU A 215 -33.36 -1.45 -3.40
C GLU A 215 -34.71 -0.82 -3.75
N GLU A 216 -35.06 -0.82 -5.04
CA GLU A 216 -36.30 -0.23 -5.56
C GLU A 216 -37.53 -0.97 -5.03
N GLY A 217 -37.44 -2.30 -4.87
CA GLY A 217 -38.48 -3.13 -4.25
C GLY A 217 -38.74 -2.75 -2.79
N LEU A 218 -37.69 -2.57 -1.99
CA LEU A 218 -37.83 -2.10 -0.60
C LEU A 218 -38.37 -0.67 -0.54
N LYS A 219 -37.93 0.20 -1.45
CA LYS A 219 -38.43 1.57 -1.55
C LYS A 219 -39.93 1.62 -1.85
N ALA A 220 -40.44 0.71 -2.69
CA ALA A 220 -41.85 0.63 -3.06
C ALA A 220 -42.77 0.27 -1.88
N VAL A 221 -42.27 -0.47 -0.89
CA VAL A 221 -43.02 -0.83 0.33
C VAL A 221 -42.84 0.20 1.47
N GLY A 222 -42.20 1.34 1.19
CA GLY A 222 -42.03 2.43 2.16
C GLY A 222 -40.81 2.31 3.07
N ALA A 223 -39.85 1.43 2.75
CA ALA A 223 -38.63 1.29 3.55
C ALA A 223 -37.78 2.57 3.53
N ASN A 224 -37.27 2.95 4.70
CA ASN A 224 -36.40 4.11 4.84
C ASN A 224 -34.98 3.83 4.30
N TRP A 225 -34.13 4.87 4.21
CA TRP A 225 -32.79 4.75 3.66
C TRP A 225 -31.92 3.69 4.37
N PHE A 226 -31.95 3.63 5.71
CA PHE A 226 -31.16 2.68 6.48
C PHE A 226 -31.63 1.24 6.29
N GLU A 227 -32.94 1.02 6.18
CA GLU A 227 -33.51 -0.30 5.91
C GLU A 227 -33.08 -0.81 4.53
N ARG A 228 -33.13 0.04 3.50
CA ARG A 228 -32.67 -0.31 2.15
C ARG A 228 -31.18 -0.65 2.13
N VAL A 229 -30.34 0.20 2.74
CA VAL A 229 -28.90 -0.06 2.83
C VAL A 229 -28.60 -1.36 3.55
N ARG A 230 -29.28 -1.62 4.68
CA ARG A 230 -29.02 -2.82 5.49
C ARG A 230 -29.49 -4.10 4.83
N PHE A 231 -30.67 -4.09 4.20
CA PHE A 231 -31.34 -5.31 3.76
C PHE A 231 -31.24 -5.57 2.25
N ALA A 232 -31.03 -4.56 1.41
CA ALA A 232 -30.82 -4.72 -0.03
C ALA A 232 -29.34 -4.53 -0.43
N ASP A 233 -28.69 -3.45 0.01
CA ASP A 233 -27.40 -3.05 -0.57
C ASP A 233 -26.22 -3.77 0.09
N LEU A 234 -26.15 -3.74 1.43
CA LEU A 234 -25.04 -4.29 2.21
C LEU A 234 -24.78 -5.79 1.93
N PRO A 235 -25.80 -6.67 1.84
CA PRO A 235 -25.56 -8.08 1.55
C PRO A 235 -24.87 -8.33 0.19
N GLN A 236 -25.15 -7.49 -0.81
CA GLN A 236 -24.56 -7.62 -2.16
C GLN A 236 -23.07 -7.22 -2.18
N VAL A 237 -22.70 -6.21 -1.39
CA VAL A 237 -21.34 -5.62 -1.43
C VAL A 237 -20.39 -6.17 -0.36
N LEU A 238 -20.93 -6.80 0.69
CA LEU A 238 -20.16 -7.27 1.84
C LEU A 238 -18.98 -8.19 1.45
N PRO A 239 -19.11 -9.17 0.52
CA PRO A 239 -17.98 -10.00 0.11
C PRO A 239 -16.82 -9.18 -0.48
N ASN A 240 -17.14 -8.19 -1.32
CA ASN A 240 -16.15 -7.28 -1.91
C ASN A 240 -15.53 -6.36 -0.85
N PHE A 241 -16.33 -5.85 0.08
CA PHE A 241 -15.82 -5.02 1.18
C PHE A 241 -14.83 -5.79 2.04
N MET A 242 -15.15 -7.04 2.40
CA MET A 242 -14.24 -7.90 3.14
C MET A 242 -12.96 -8.19 2.35
N SER A 243 -13.07 -8.44 1.04
CA SER A 243 -11.91 -8.68 0.18
C SER A 243 -10.92 -7.50 0.18
N TYR A 244 -11.42 -6.28 -0.03
CA TYR A 244 -10.60 -5.07 0.00
C TYR A 244 -10.08 -4.75 1.40
N THR A 245 -10.84 -5.04 2.45
CA THR A 245 -10.38 -4.87 3.84
C THR A 245 -9.21 -5.79 4.15
N LEU A 246 -9.26 -7.05 3.72
CA LEU A 246 -8.17 -8.00 3.90
C LEU A 246 -6.92 -7.58 3.12
N LEU A 247 -7.09 -7.10 1.87
CA LEU A 247 -5.99 -6.49 1.13
C LEU A 247 -5.40 -5.28 1.86
N ARG A 248 -6.26 -4.49 2.53
CA ARG A 248 -5.83 -3.31 3.27
C ARG A 248 -5.02 -3.65 4.51
N VAL A 249 -5.32 -4.76 5.20
CA VAL A 249 -4.49 -5.25 6.31
C VAL A 249 -3.04 -5.45 5.84
N GLU A 250 -2.85 -6.15 4.73
CA GLU A 250 -1.52 -6.45 4.17
C GLU A 250 -0.73 -5.17 3.82
N ILE A 251 -1.40 -4.21 3.18
CA ILE A 251 -0.83 -2.89 2.87
C ILE A 251 -0.46 -2.16 4.17
N ASN A 252 -1.35 -2.17 5.17
CA ASN A 252 -1.16 -1.47 6.43
C ASN A 252 -0.04 -2.09 7.29
N VAL A 253 0.23 -3.40 7.19
CA VAL A 253 1.40 -4.03 7.84
C VAL A 253 2.69 -3.47 7.27
N ARG A 254 2.79 -3.33 5.94
CA ARG A 254 3.96 -2.72 5.29
C ARG A 254 4.11 -1.24 5.66
N ALA A 255 3.00 -0.49 5.66
CA ALA A 255 2.98 0.90 6.07
C ALA A 255 3.44 1.08 7.52
N SER A 256 2.97 0.22 8.42
CA SER A 256 3.34 0.20 9.84
C SER A 256 4.85 0.04 10.04
N THR A 257 5.51 -0.82 9.26
CA THR A 257 6.98 -0.95 9.30
C THR A 257 7.70 0.32 8.86
N ILE A 258 7.22 1.00 7.79
CA ILE A 258 7.80 2.26 7.32
C ILE A 258 7.63 3.36 8.38
N ILE A 259 6.45 3.44 9.00
CA ILE A 259 6.17 4.43 10.04
C ILE A 259 6.95 4.13 11.32
N GLY A 260 7.16 2.85 11.67
CA GLY A 260 8.02 2.45 12.77
C GLY A 260 9.42 3.07 12.68
N ALA A 261 10.00 3.12 11.49
CA ALA A 261 11.31 3.75 11.25
C ALA A 261 11.34 5.28 11.52
N VAL A 262 10.18 5.95 11.58
CA VAL A 262 10.10 7.38 11.96
C VAL A 262 9.55 7.63 13.36
N GLY A 263 9.52 6.60 14.22
CA GLY A 263 9.04 6.71 15.60
C GLY A 263 7.59 6.27 15.79
N GLY A 264 7.08 5.43 14.89
CA GLY A 264 5.80 4.72 15.05
C GLY A 264 5.85 3.49 15.94
N GLY A 265 7.04 3.08 16.42
CA GLY A 265 7.22 1.86 17.19
C GLY A 265 7.22 0.57 16.37
N GLY A 266 7.33 -0.56 17.07
CA GLY A 266 7.33 -1.90 16.49
C GLY A 266 8.59 -2.24 15.71
N ILE A 267 8.51 -3.24 14.83
CA ILE A 267 9.69 -3.83 14.18
C ILE A 267 10.47 -2.84 13.29
N GLY A 268 9.79 -1.82 12.74
CA GLY A 268 10.40 -0.84 11.86
C GLY A 268 11.42 0.06 12.55
N GLU A 269 11.22 0.33 13.85
CA GLU A 269 12.13 1.15 14.65
C GLU A 269 13.46 0.43 14.88
N GLU A 270 13.40 -0.82 15.36
CA GLU A 270 14.58 -1.65 15.55
C GLU A 270 15.29 -2.00 14.24
N LEU A 271 14.53 -2.21 13.15
CA LEU A 271 15.12 -2.46 11.83
C LEU A 271 15.95 -1.26 11.38
N LYS A 272 15.43 -0.04 11.50
CA LYS A 272 16.18 1.18 11.17
C LYS A 272 17.42 1.31 12.06
N LEU A 273 17.29 1.07 13.36
CA LEU A 273 18.39 1.19 14.31
C LEU A 273 19.52 0.21 13.97
N SER A 274 19.16 -1.04 13.69
CA SER A 274 20.09 -2.11 13.33
C SER A 274 20.83 -1.81 12.02
N ILE A 275 20.12 -1.34 10.99
CA ILE A 275 20.72 -0.92 9.70
C ILE A 275 21.67 0.26 9.92
N SER A 276 21.23 1.30 10.64
CA SER A 276 22.03 2.52 10.89
C SER A 276 23.34 2.22 11.64
N ARG A 277 23.32 1.22 12.52
CA ARG A 277 24.49 0.79 13.31
C ARG A 277 25.33 -0.30 12.64
N GLY A 278 24.88 -0.85 11.51
CA GLY A 278 25.59 -1.94 10.82
C GLY A 278 25.57 -3.28 11.55
N PHE A 279 24.54 -3.54 12.37
CA PHE A 279 24.40 -4.81 13.08
C PHE A 279 23.87 -5.90 12.14
N GLY A 280 24.77 -6.59 11.44
CA GLY A 280 24.40 -7.56 10.39
C GLY A 280 23.45 -8.67 10.85
N ALA A 281 23.78 -9.35 11.97
CA ALA A 281 22.97 -10.45 12.50
C ALA A 281 21.56 -10.02 12.92
N LYS A 282 21.44 -8.89 13.65
CA LYS A 282 20.15 -8.30 14.05
C LYS A 282 19.33 -7.88 12.84
N THR A 283 19.97 -7.20 11.88
CA THR A 283 19.30 -6.72 10.66
C THR A 283 18.71 -7.88 9.89
N LEU A 284 19.50 -8.95 9.69
CA LEU A 284 19.04 -10.11 8.96
C LEU A 284 17.92 -10.86 9.69
N ALA A 285 18.01 -10.98 11.03
CA ALA A 285 16.94 -11.57 11.84
C ALA A 285 15.62 -10.81 11.71
N LEU A 286 15.67 -9.47 11.82
CA LEU A 286 14.51 -8.59 11.67
C LEU A 286 13.91 -8.65 10.27
N VAL A 287 14.74 -8.63 9.21
CA VAL A 287 14.29 -8.74 7.81
C VAL A 287 13.64 -10.09 7.55
N LEU A 288 14.24 -11.20 8.03
CA LEU A 288 13.68 -12.54 7.86
C LEU A 288 12.34 -12.68 8.58
N LEU A 289 12.23 -12.18 9.81
CA LEU A 289 10.97 -12.19 10.55
C LEU A 289 9.90 -11.36 9.83
N LEU A 290 10.23 -10.13 9.45
CA LEU A 290 9.32 -9.23 8.72
C LEU A 290 8.82 -9.87 7.42
N PHE A 291 9.73 -10.40 6.60
CA PHE A 291 9.38 -11.05 5.33
C PHE A 291 8.48 -12.26 5.54
N THR A 292 8.84 -13.13 6.49
CA THR A 292 8.06 -14.34 6.81
C THR A 292 6.67 -13.98 7.31
N THR A 293 6.56 -12.97 8.19
CA THR A 293 5.26 -12.51 8.69
C THR A 293 4.40 -11.90 7.59
N ILE A 294 4.96 -11.04 6.74
CA ILE A 294 4.22 -10.46 5.59
C ILE A 294 3.74 -11.57 4.65
N PHE A 295 4.59 -12.54 4.33
CA PHE A 295 4.24 -13.67 3.49
C PHE A 295 3.08 -14.49 4.10
N ILE A 296 3.16 -14.83 5.39
CA ILE A 296 2.09 -15.55 6.09
C ILE A 296 0.77 -14.76 6.05
N ILE A 297 0.81 -13.45 6.31
CA ILE A 297 -0.38 -12.59 6.31
C ILE A 297 -1.01 -12.51 4.91
N ASP A 298 -0.19 -12.39 3.85
CA ASP A 298 -0.69 -12.39 2.48
C ASP A 298 -1.37 -13.72 2.12
N GLN A 299 -0.70 -14.86 2.40
CA GLN A 299 -1.27 -16.17 2.12
C GLN A 299 -2.56 -16.44 2.91
N PHE A 300 -2.58 -16.05 4.19
CA PHE A 300 -3.78 -16.16 5.02
C PHE A 300 -4.91 -15.27 4.48
N SER A 301 -4.60 -14.03 4.09
CA SER A 301 -5.57 -13.11 3.50
C SER A 301 -6.12 -13.64 2.18
N ALA A 302 -5.27 -14.19 1.31
CA ALA A 302 -5.69 -14.82 0.06
C ALA A 302 -6.58 -16.05 0.29
N TRP A 303 -6.23 -16.89 1.27
CA TRP A 303 -7.07 -18.01 1.68
C TRP A 303 -8.45 -17.56 2.18
N LEU A 304 -8.49 -16.56 3.06
CA LEU A 304 -9.73 -16.05 3.62
C LEU A 304 -10.62 -15.38 2.57
N ARG A 305 -10.02 -14.60 1.65
CA ARG A 305 -10.74 -14.01 0.49
C ARG A 305 -11.43 -15.07 -0.36
N ARG A 306 -10.74 -16.17 -0.70
CA ARG A 306 -11.33 -17.28 -1.49
C ARG A 306 -12.55 -17.88 -0.79
N LYS A 307 -12.51 -18.02 0.54
CA LYS A 307 -13.60 -18.59 1.33
C LYS A 307 -14.79 -17.63 1.48
N LEU A 308 -14.54 -16.32 1.63
CA LEU A 308 -15.57 -15.30 1.85
C LEU A 308 -16.29 -14.88 0.57
N VAL A 309 -15.58 -14.86 -0.56
CA VAL A 309 -16.14 -14.38 -1.84
C VAL A 309 -16.81 -15.53 -2.62
N GLY A 310 -16.46 -16.78 -2.32
CA GLY A 310 -16.91 -17.94 -3.10
C GLY A 310 -16.37 -17.90 -4.54
N GLU A 311 -16.25 -19.05 -5.20
CA GLU A 311 -15.77 -19.11 -6.59
C GLU A 311 -16.65 -18.32 -7.59
N GLN A 312 -17.87 -17.94 -7.18
CA GLN A 312 -18.89 -17.34 -8.04
C GLN A 312 -18.58 -15.90 -8.48
N ALA A 313 -17.88 -15.08 -7.67
CA ALA A 313 -17.48 -13.74 -8.11
C ALA A 313 -16.27 -13.79 -9.07
N PHE A 314 -15.47 -14.86 -9.02
CA PHE A 314 -14.33 -15.03 -9.92
C PHE A 314 -14.78 -15.35 -11.37
N LEU A 315 -15.95 -15.96 -11.53
CA LEU A 315 -16.54 -16.29 -12.84
C LEU A 315 -17.19 -15.10 -13.56
N MET A 316 -17.54 -14.01 -12.86
CA MET A 316 -18.13 -12.82 -13.49
C MET A 316 -17.09 -11.78 -13.97
N GLY A 317 -15.81 -11.96 -13.64
CA GLY A 317 -14.71 -11.15 -14.17
C GLY A 317 -14.06 -11.71 -15.44
N GLY A 318 -14.57 -12.83 -15.95
CA GLY A 318 -13.97 -13.60 -17.05
C GLY A 318 -14.95 -13.94 -18.19
N ALA A 319 -16.01 -13.15 -18.38
CA ALA A 319 -16.92 -13.26 -19.52
C ALA A 319 -17.09 -11.91 -20.23
#